data_AF-A0A7W0JVM9-F1
#
_entry.id   AF-A0A7W0JVM9-F1
#
_cell.length_a   1.000
_cell.length_b   1.000
_cell.length_c   1.000
_cell.angle_alpha   90.00
_cell.angle_beta   90.00
_cell.angle_gamma   90.00
#
_symmetry.space_group_name_H-M   'P 1'
#
loop_
_entity.id
_entity.type
_entity.pdbx_description
1 polymer ?
#
loop_
_entity_poly.entity_id
_entity_poly.type
_entity_poly.pdbx_seq_one_letter_code
_entity_poly.pdbx_strand_id
1 'polypeptide(L)'
;FGGDPERWRRCAREQSRVTHRDSRCAAGAVAIAGAVALAAEPGPVRAGDFLGQLAAWAMPEDHAMAGAIEDLTAWVGLESEAAARRLRVTEAGISPFVIPSVVWSLYAFLQSPDDYWEAVCTAIAVGGDTDTMAAMTGAIAGGRLGTGALPPTLIARLRDRGHWDAAALSRLARECTELA
;
A
#
# COMPACT_ATOMS: atom_id res chain seq x y z
N PHE A 1 12.31 11.53 -6.04
CA PHE A 1 13.23 10.51 -5.50
C PHE A 1 13.84 9.67 -6.62
N GLY A 2 14.07 10.26 -7.80
CA GLY A 2 14.38 9.54 -9.05
C GLY A 2 15.28 8.31 -8.87
N GLY A 3 14.71 7.13 -9.11
CA GLY A 3 15.44 5.86 -9.22
C GLY A 3 16.40 5.49 -8.08
N ASP A 4 16.29 6.11 -6.90
CA ASP A 4 17.21 5.89 -5.76
C ASP A 4 16.45 5.23 -4.59
N PRO A 5 16.48 3.89 -4.52
CA PRO A 5 15.86 3.14 -3.43
C PRO A 5 16.38 3.47 -2.05
N GLU A 6 17.64 3.88 -1.91
CA GLU A 6 18.18 4.20 -0.59
C GLU A 6 17.60 5.49 -0.04
N ARG A 7 17.45 6.50 -0.90
CA ARG A 7 16.94 7.81 -0.48
C ARG A 7 15.48 7.75 -0.05
N TRP A 8 14.59 7.12 -0.83
CA TRP A 8 13.18 7.06 -0.42
C TRP A 8 12.97 6.13 0.78
N ARG A 9 13.73 5.03 0.90
CA ARG A 9 13.66 4.16 2.09
C ARG A 9 14.02 4.92 3.36
N ARG A 10 15.11 5.69 3.33
CA ARG A 10 15.48 6.58 4.43
C ARG A 10 14.36 7.56 4.76
N CYS A 11 13.79 8.24 3.77
CA CYS A 11 12.69 9.18 4.01
C CYS A 11 11.46 8.49 4.61
N ALA A 12 11.06 7.32 4.11
CA ALA A 12 9.94 6.54 4.61
C ALA A 12 10.12 6.10 6.07
N ARG A 13 11.33 5.64 6.44
CA ARG A 13 11.68 5.33 7.83
C ARG A 13 11.64 6.57 8.72
N GLU A 14 12.36 7.62 8.35
CA GLU A 14 12.51 8.80 9.22
C GLU A 14 11.17 9.52 9.44
N GLN A 15 10.30 9.61 8.41
CA GLN A 15 8.97 10.20 8.59
C GLN A 15 8.10 9.38 9.54
N SER A 16 8.18 8.04 9.49
CA SER A 16 7.38 7.16 10.36
C SER A 16 7.75 7.35 11.82
N ARG A 17 9.06 7.48 12.11
CA ARG A 17 9.59 7.53 13.48
C ARG A 17 9.16 8.76 14.29
N VAL A 18 8.69 9.81 13.62
CA VAL A 18 8.17 11.02 14.25
C VAL A 18 6.97 10.70 15.14
N THR A 19 6.09 9.80 14.70
CA THR A 19 4.85 9.44 15.40
C THR A 19 4.81 7.98 15.85
N HIS A 20 5.49 7.07 15.14
CA HIS A 20 5.52 5.64 15.42
C HIS A 20 6.96 5.17 15.63
N ARG A 21 7.34 4.94 16.90
CA ARG A 21 8.69 4.50 17.27
C ARG A 21 8.94 2.99 17.10
N ASP A 22 7.90 2.21 16.87
CA ASP A 22 8.00 0.77 16.64
C ASP A 22 8.66 0.47 15.29
N SER A 23 9.65 -0.43 15.27
CA SER A 23 10.38 -0.81 14.05
C SER A 23 9.47 -1.38 12.97
N ARG A 24 8.41 -2.10 13.36
CA ARG A 24 7.42 -2.67 12.43
C ARG A 24 6.69 -1.59 11.65
N CYS A 25 6.50 -0.40 12.23
CA CYS A 25 5.90 0.73 11.54
C CYS A 25 6.86 1.34 10.51
N ALA A 26 8.14 1.48 10.85
CA ALA A 26 9.15 1.93 9.89
C ALA A 26 9.28 0.96 8.71
N ALA A 27 9.32 -0.35 8.98
CA ALA A 27 9.34 -1.38 7.96
C ALA A 27 8.08 -1.38 7.09
N GLY A 28 6.90 -1.17 7.68
CA GLY A 28 5.65 -1.02 6.95
C GLY A 28 5.63 0.20 6.04
N ALA A 29 6.11 1.35 6.53
CA ALA A 29 6.23 2.56 5.72
C ALA A 29 7.19 2.36 4.54
N VAL A 30 8.31 1.67 4.74
CA VAL A 30 9.24 1.28 3.68
C VAL A 30 8.58 0.33 2.67
N ALA A 31 7.84 -0.68 3.14
CA ALA A 31 7.15 -1.63 2.26
C ALA A 31 6.12 -0.94 1.36
N ILE A 32 5.29 -0.04 1.91
CA ILE A 32 4.27 0.67 1.13
C ILE A 32 4.90 1.67 0.16
N ALA A 33 5.91 2.44 0.59
CA ALA A 33 6.62 3.35 -0.32
C ALA A 33 7.30 2.60 -1.47
N GLY A 34 7.90 1.44 -1.18
CA GLY A 34 8.48 0.55 -2.19
C GLY A 34 7.44 -0.05 -3.12
N ALA A 35 6.27 -0.42 -2.58
CA ALA A 35 5.18 -0.97 -3.38
C ALA A 35 4.67 0.05 -4.39
N VAL A 36 4.49 1.31 -3.98
CA VAL A 36 4.12 2.41 -4.88
C VAL A 36 5.21 2.62 -5.95
N ALA A 37 6.48 2.61 -5.57
CA ALA A 37 7.59 2.79 -6.51
C ALA A 37 7.65 1.66 -7.56
N LEU A 38 7.57 0.41 -7.13
CA LEU A 38 7.58 -0.77 -8.02
C LEU A 38 6.33 -0.83 -8.90
N ALA A 39 5.15 -0.53 -8.34
CA ALA A 39 3.90 -0.60 -9.09
C ALA A 39 3.83 0.46 -10.20
N ALA A 40 4.51 1.59 -10.03
CA ALA A 40 4.64 2.66 -11.02
C ALA A 40 5.59 2.31 -12.18
N GLU A 41 6.41 1.25 -12.04
CA GLU A 41 7.28 0.81 -13.14
C GLU A 41 6.46 0.18 -14.27
N PRO A 42 6.80 0.43 -15.55
CA PRO A 42 6.09 -0.14 -16.67
C PRO A 42 6.29 -1.66 -16.74
N GLY A 43 5.20 -2.40 -17.01
CA GLY A 43 5.24 -3.84 -17.23
C GLY A 43 4.30 -4.63 -16.31
N PRO A 44 4.32 -5.97 -16.44
CA PRO A 44 3.49 -6.86 -15.64
C PRO A 44 3.99 -6.92 -14.19
N VAL A 45 3.07 -6.92 -13.22
CA VAL A 45 3.39 -7.20 -11.82
C VAL A 45 3.51 -8.71 -11.63
N ARG A 46 4.71 -9.18 -11.32
CA ARG A 46 4.94 -10.56 -10.89
C ARG A 46 4.94 -10.61 -9.37
N ALA A 47 3.89 -11.19 -8.77
CA ALA A 47 3.68 -11.15 -7.32
C ALA A 47 4.90 -11.64 -6.52
N GLY A 48 5.56 -12.72 -6.94
CA GLY A 48 6.76 -13.23 -6.27
C GLY A 48 7.93 -12.24 -6.27
N ASP A 49 8.27 -11.69 -7.44
CA ASP A 49 9.36 -10.71 -7.56
C ASP A 49 9.04 -9.43 -6.78
N PHE A 50 7.78 -8.99 -6.86
CA PHE A 50 7.27 -7.81 -6.17
C PHE A 50 7.40 -7.98 -4.65
N LEU A 51 6.83 -9.06 -4.08
CA LEU A 51 6.87 -9.32 -2.64
C LEU A 51 8.28 -9.60 -2.13
N GLY A 52 9.09 -10.35 -2.89
CA GLY A 52 10.48 -10.62 -2.54
C GLY A 52 11.31 -9.34 -2.43
N GLN A 53 11.13 -8.40 -3.38
CA GLN A 53 11.82 -7.11 -3.34
C GLN A 53 11.37 -6.25 -2.15
N LEU A 54 10.07 -6.24 -1.83
CA LEU A 54 9.54 -5.51 -0.67
C LEU A 54 10.04 -6.09 0.65
N ALA A 55 10.05 -7.41 0.80
CA ALA A 55 10.61 -8.08 1.97
C ALA A 55 12.10 -7.74 2.14
N ALA A 56 12.88 -7.76 1.05
CA ALA A 56 14.29 -7.38 1.07
C ALA A 56 14.51 -5.91 1.49
N TRP A 57 13.61 -4.99 1.12
CA TRP A 57 13.70 -3.60 1.55
C TRP A 57 13.23 -3.37 2.98
N ALA A 58 12.26 -4.15 3.48
CA ALA A 58 11.76 -4.07 4.85
C ALA A 58 12.69 -4.75 5.87
N MET A 59 13.46 -5.77 5.44
CA MET A 59 14.33 -6.59 6.30
C MET A 59 15.31 -5.79 7.18
N PRO A 60 15.99 -4.73 6.68
CA PRO A 60 16.88 -3.93 7.51
C PRO A 60 16.17 -3.15 8.63
N GLU A 61 14.85 -2.93 8.50
CA GLU A 61 14.06 -2.16 9.44
C GLU A 61 13.36 -3.07 10.47
N ASP A 62 12.75 -4.18 10.03
CA ASP A 62 12.11 -5.14 10.93
C ASP A 62 11.92 -6.54 10.29
N HIS A 63 12.39 -7.58 10.99
CA HIS A 63 12.30 -8.97 10.53
C HIS A 63 10.87 -9.53 10.50
N ALA A 64 9.99 -9.12 11.43
CA ALA A 64 8.63 -9.66 11.50
C ALA A 64 7.76 -9.11 10.36
N MET A 65 7.93 -7.83 10.03
CA MET A 65 7.29 -7.27 8.84
C MET A 65 7.81 -7.93 7.55
N ALA A 66 9.14 -8.05 7.40
CA ALA A 66 9.73 -8.68 6.22
C ALA A 66 9.28 -10.13 6.04
N GLY A 67 9.28 -10.92 7.12
CA GLY A 67 8.79 -12.30 7.10
C GLY A 67 7.31 -12.40 6.75
N ALA A 68 6.47 -11.49 7.23
CA ALA A 68 5.04 -11.48 6.88
C ALA A 68 4.79 -11.15 5.40
N ILE A 69 5.62 -10.27 4.80
CA ILE A 69 5.58 -9.99 3.35
C ILE A 69 6.07 -11.20 2.55
N GLU A 70 7.11 -11.88 3.02
CA GLU A 70 7.61 -13.10 2.37
C GLU A 70 6.58 -14.23 2.40
N ASP A 71 5.96 -14.46 3.57
CA ASP A 71 4.88 -15.44 3.77
C ASP A 71 3.69 -15.21 2.84
N LEU A 72 3.36 -13.95 2.52
CA LEU A 72 2.29 -13.60 1.57
C LEU A 72 2.50 -14.25 0.20
N THR A 73 3.74 -14.48 -0.24
CA THR A 73 4.03 -15.16 -1.51
C THR A 73 3.39 -16.55 -1.59
N ALA A 74 3.28 -17.26 -0.45
CA ALA A 74 2.72 -18.60 -0.41
C ALA A 74 1.18 -18.63 -0.50
N TRP A 75 0.50 -17.50 -0.32
CA TRP A 75 -0.96 -17.46 -0.27
C TRP A 75 -1.61 -16.29 -1.00
N VAL A 76 -0.83 -15.46 -1.71
CA VAL A 76 -1.37 -14.35 -2.52
C VAL A 76 -2.37 -14.81 -3.58
N GLY A 77 -2.27 -16.06 -4.06
CA GLY A 77 -3.22 -16.63 -5.02
C GLY A 77 -4.50 -17.23 -4.41
N LEU A 78 -4.69 -17.12 -3.09
CA LEU A 78 -5.91 -17.57 -2.44
C LEU A 78 -7.04 -16.56 -2.63
N GLU A 79 -8.28 -17.05 -2.69
CA GLU A 79 -9.49 -16.24 -2.58
C GLU A 79 -9.53 -15.46 -1.25
N SER A 80 -10.19 -14.29 -1.26
CA SER A 80 -10.11 -13.31 -0.16
C SER A 80 -10.51 -13.87 1.20
N GLU A 81 -11.51 -14.76 1.26
CA GLU A 81 -11.92 -15.39 2.52
C GLU A 81 -10.83 -16.31 3.09
N ALA A 82 -10.14 -17.06 2.22
CA ALA A 82 -9.05 -17.95 2.62
C ALA A 82 -7.77 -17.17 2.98
N ALA A 83 -7.51 -16.07 2.26
CA ALA A 83 -6.43 -15.13 2.57
C ALA A 83 -6.65 -14.44 3.94
N ALA A 84 -7.87 -13.96 4.21
CA ALA A 84 -8.22 -13.33 5.49
C ALA A 84 -7.99 -14.26 6.69
N ARG A 85 -8.25 -15.57 6.53
CA ARG A 85 -7.93 -16.57 7.58
C ARG A 85 -6.43 -16.64 7.91
N ARG A 86 -5.53 -16.36 6.95
CA ARG A 86 -4.07 -16.32 7.21
C ARG A 86 -3.68 -15.18 8.15
N LEU A 87 -4.42 -14.08 8.10
CA LEU A 87 -4.22 -12.90 8.97
C LEU A 87 -5.02 -12.95 10.28
N ARG A 88 -5.68 -14.09 10.57
CA ARG A 88 -6.49 -14.29 11.78
C ARG A 88 -7.58 -13.20 11.94
N VAL A 89 -8.22 -12.85 10.83
CA VAL A 89 -9.34 -11.91 10.80
C VAL A 89 -10.44 -12.37 11.78
N THR A 90 -10.98 -11.41 12.52
CA THR A 90 -12.08 -11.62 13.47
C THR A 90 -13.39 -11.08 12.88
N GLU A 91 -14.51 -11.22 13.60
CA GLU A 91 -15.75 -10.53 13.22
C GLU A 91 -15.61 -9.01 13.14
N ALA A 92 -14.65 -8.43 13.87
CA ALA A 92 -14.31 -7.01 13.79
C ALA A 92 -13.43 -6.64 12.59
N GLY A 93 -13.05 -7.62 11.75
CA GLY A 93 -12.19 -7.45 10.59
C GLY A 93 -10.70 -7.55 10.92
N ILE A 94 -9.87 -6.94 10.05
CA ILE A 94 -8.42 -6.88 10.22
C ILE A 94 -8.05 -5.93 11.36
N SER A 95 -7.13 -6.37 12.23
CA SER A 95 -6.57 -5.54 13.29
C SER A 95 -5.90 -4.29 12.70
N PRO A 96 -6.04 -3.10 13.32
CA PRO A 96 -5.34 -1.87 12.91
C PRO A 96 -3.82 -1.91 13.20
N PHE A 97 -3.30 -3.09 13.52
CA PHE A 97 -1.88 -3.28 13.71
C PHE A 97 -1.16 -3.27 12.36
N VAL A 98 0.03 -2.65 12.30
CA VAL A 98 0.69 -2.34 11.02
C VAL A 98 0.96 -3.55 10.13
N ILE A 99 1.35 -4.70 10.71
CA ILE A 99 1.66 -5.91 9.92
C ILE A 99 0.45 -6.38 9.12
N PRO A 100 -0.69 -6.75 9.74
CA PRO A 100 -1.84 -7.23 8.99
C PRO A 100 -2.44 -6.17 8.06
N SER A 101 -2.44 -4.88 8.42
CA SER A 101 -2.91 -3.81 7.52
C SER A 101 -2.05 -3.69 6.25
N VAL A 102 -0.71 -3.70 6.39
CA VAL A 102 0.22 -3.65 5.25
C VAL A 102 0.07 -4.90 4.39
N VAL A 103 0.11 -6.09 4.99
CA VAL A 103 0.05 -7.36 4.26
C VAL A 103 -1.27 -7.51 3.49
N TRP A 104 -2.41 -7.11 4.09
CA TRP A 104 -3.69 -7.14 3.39
C TRP A 104 -3.76 -6.13 2.25
N SER A 105 -3.17 -4.95 2.42
CA SER A 105 -3.15 -3.95 1.34
C SER A 105 -2.32 -4.40 0.14
N LEU A 106 -1.19 -5.08 0.39
CA LEU A 106 -0.41 -5.72 -0.66
C LEU A 106 -1.20 -6.86 -1.33
N TYR A 107 -1.88 -7.70 -0.55
CA TYR A 107 -2.74 -8.76 -1.08
C TYR A 107 -3.85 -8.20 -1.97
N ALA A 108 -4.58 -7.19 -1.51
CA ALA A 108 -5.69 -6.56 -2.21
C ALA A 108 -5.24 -5.94 -3.55
N PHE A 109 -4.11 -5.24 -3.55
CA PHE A 109 -3.51 -4.74 -4.79
C PHE A 109 -3.14 -5.90 -5.75
N LEU A 110 -2.50 -6.95 -5.25
CA LEU A 110 -2.03 -8.06 -6.08
C LEU A 110 -3.15 -8.94 -6.65
N GLN A 111 -4.37 -8.90 -6.09
CA GLN A 111 -5.54 -9.55 -6.71
C GLN A 111 -5.94 -8.87 -8.02
N SER A 112 -5.87 -7.54 -8.04
CA SER A 112 -6.39 -6.72 -9.14
C SER A 112 -5.45 -5.56 -9.46
N PRO A 113 -4.18 -5.83 -9.85
CA PRO A 113 -3.17 -4.79 -9.99
C PRO A 113 -3.51 -3.79 -11.12
N ASP A 114 -4.33 -4.22 -12.09
CA ASP A 114 -4.74 -3.42 -13.23
C ASP A 114 -6.19 -2.89 -13.12
N ASP A 115 -6.85 -3.05 -11.97
CA ASP A 115 -8.18 -2.51 -11.67
C ASP A 115 -8.18 -1.80 -10.32
N TYR A 116 -8.14 -0.47 -10.35
CA TYR A 116 -8.11 0.36 -9.15
C TYR A 116 -9.32 0.11 -8.24
N TRP A 117 -10.52 0.01 -8.83
CA TRP A 117 -11.74 -0.07 -8.04
C TRP A 117 -11.86 -1.43 -7.37
N GLU A 118 -11.58 -2.51 -8.10
CA GLU A 118 -11.61 -3.86 -7.56
C GLU A 118 -10.56 -4.07 -6.45
N ALA A 119 -9.35 -3.52 -6.63
CA ALA A 119 -8.32 -3.56 -5.59
C ALA A 119 -8.78 -2.86 -4.30
N VAL A 120 -9.38 -1.66 -4.42
CA VAL A 120 -9.93 -0.93 -3.27
C VAL A 120 -11.12 -1.65 -2.64
N CYS A 121 -12.00 -2.25 -3.45
CA CYS A 121 -13.12 -3.07 -2.97
C CYS A 121 -12.63 -4.27 -2.16
N THR A 122 -11.59 -4.96 -2.63
CA THR A 122 -10.95 -6.07 -1.90
C THR A 122 -10.38 -5.60 -0.56
N ALA A 123 -9.73 -4.43 -0.54
CA ALA A 123 -9.15 -3.86 0.67
C ALA A 123 -10.20 -3.59 1.76
N ILE A 124 -11.39 -3.09 1.39
CA ILE A 124 -12.45 -2.73 2.35
C ILE A 124 -13.34 -3.93 2.74
N ALA A 125 -13.48 -4.93 1.88
CA ALA A 125 -14.46 -6.01 2.05
C ALA A 125 -14.26 -6.84 3.34
N VAL A 126 -13.03 -6.92 3.85
CA VAL A 126 -12.67 -7.70 5.04
C VAL A 126 -13.02 -6.99 6.37
N GLY A 127 -13.38 -5.70 6.32
CA GLY A 127 -13.65 -4.89 7.51
C GLY A 127 -12.41 -4.57 8.36
N GLY A 128 -12.62 -3.94 9.51
CA GLY A 128 -11.55 -3.49 10.40
C GLY A 128 -11.04 -2.10 10.03
N ASP A 129 -9.72 -1.95 9.87
CA ASP A 129 -9.02 -0.70 9.53
C ASP A 129 -9.15 -0.33 8.04
N THR A 130 -10.39 -0.26 7.54
CA THR A 130 -10.70 -0.19 6.11
C THR A 130 -10.21 1.08 5.44
N ASP A 131 -10.17 2.21 6.16
CA ASP A 131 -9.69 3.48 5.64
C ASP A 131 -8.18 3.45 5.40
N THR A 132 -7.40 2.95 6.36
CA THR A 132 -5.94 2.78 6.21
C THR A 132 -5.60 1.79 5.10
N MET A 133 -6.28 0.64 5.06
CA MET A 133 -6.03 -0.38 4.04
C MET A 133 -6.43 0.10 2.63
N ALA A 134 -7.56 0.80 2.50
CA ALA A 134 -7.95 1.40 1.23
C ALA A 134 -6.99 2.51 0.78
N ALA A 135 -6.47 3.32 1.71
CA ALA A 135 -5.50 4.36 1.41
C ALA A 135 -4.18 3.77 0.90
N MET A 136 -3.64 2.73 1.57
CA MET A 136 -2.42 2.06 1.14
C MET A 136 -2.60 1.35 -0.21
N THR A 137 -3.67 0.57 -0.35
CA THR A 137 -3.99 -0.13 -1.61
C THR A 137 -4.20 0.85 -2.76
N GLY A 138 -4.95 1.92 -2.52
CA GLY A 138 -5.23 2.96 -3.50
C GLY A 138 -3.99 3.76 -3.91
N ALA A 139 -3.03 3.98 -3.00
CA ALA A 139 -1.76 4.61 -3.35
C ALA A 139 -0.95 3.72 -4.31
N ILE A 140 -0.89 2.41 -4.05
CA ILE A 140 -0.16 1.45 -4.89
C ILE A 140 -0.82 1.33 -6.27
N ALA A 141 -2.13 1.07 -6.31
CA ALA A 141 -2.90 0.94 -7.55
C ALA A 141 -2.91 2.26 -8.35
N GLY A 142 -3.03 3.40 -7.67
CA GLY A 142 -2.99 4.73 -8.29
C GLY A 142 -1.62 5.07 -8.88
N GLY A 143 -0.53 4.68 -8.20
CA GLY A 143 0.84 4.82 -8.73
C GLY A 143 1.04 4.02 -10.02
N ARG A 144 0.41 2.84 -10.12
CA ARG A 144 0.44 1.98 -11.31
C ARG A 144 -0.41 2.50 -12.47
N LEU A 145 -1.68 2.79 -12.19
CA LEU A 145 -2.70 3.03 -13.22
C LEU A 145 -2.83 4.51 -13.60
N GLY A 146 -2.27 5.40 -12.78
CA GLY A 146 -2.41 6.83 -12.93
C GLY A 146 -3.82 7.34 -12.63
N THR A 147 -3.98 8.66 -12.68
CA THR A 147 -5.24 9.32 -12.28
C THR A 147 -6.41 9.05 -13.22
N GLY A 148 -6.15 8.64 -14.47
CA GLY A 148 -7.18 8.32 -15.46
C GLY A 148 -7.99 7.06 -15.14
N ALA A 149 -7.44 6.16 -14.32
CA ALA A 149 -8.12 4.93 -13.91
C ALA A 149 -9.00 5.10 -12.66
N LEU A 150 -8.92 6.26 -11.99
CA LEU A 150 -9.67 6.53 -10.78
C LEU A 150 -11.16 6.77 -11.08
N PRO A 151 -12.11 6.24 -10.29
CA PRO A 151 -13.54 6.44 -10.54
C PRO A 151 -13.96 7.92 -10.47
N PRO A 152 -14.40 8.55 -11.58
CA PRO A 152 -14.68 9.98 -11.62
C PRO A 152 -15.79 10.42 -10.65
N THR A 153 -16.79 9.56 -10.44
CA THR A 153 -17.90 9.80 -9.53
C THR A 153 -17.46 9.86 -8.06
N LEU A 154 -16.42 9.12 -7.69
CA LEU A 154 -15.84 9.14 -6.34
C LEU A 154 -14.92 10.34 -6.17
N ILE A 155 -14.10 10.65 -7.19
CA ILE A 155 -13.27 11.86 -7.21
C ILE A 155 -14.12 13.11 -7.02
N ALA A 156 -15.26 13.21 -7.69
CA ALA A 156 -16.18 14.34 -7.57
C ALA A 156 -16.75 14.53 -6.14
N ARG A 157 -16.71 13.49 -5.30
CA ARG A 157 -17.16 13.51 -3.90
C ARG A 157 -16.02 13.74 -2.90
N LEU A 158 -14.76 13.74 -3.37
CA LEU A 158 -13.59 13.86 -2.52
C LEU A 158 -13.55 15.23 -1.84
N ARG A 159 -13.67 15.22 -0.51
CA ARG A 159 -13.64 16.40 0.34
C ARG A 159 -12.95 16.04 1.65
N ASP A 160 -11.65 16.26 1.76
CA ASP A 160 -10.95 16.11 3.04
C ASP A 160 -11.14 17.37 3.89
N ARG A 161 -11.93 17.24 4.96
CA ARG A 161 -12.25 18.30 5.93
C ARG A 161 -12.71 19.62 5.29
N GLY A 162 -13.21 19.57 4.06
CA GLY A 162 -13.62 20.75 3.27
C GLY A 162 -12.48 21.58 2.66
N HIS A 163 -11.22 21.15 2.80
CA HIS A 163 -10.04 21.92 2.35
C HIS A 163 -9.28 21.27 1.20
N TRP A 164 -9.27 19.93 1.10
CA TRP A 164 -8.67 19.24 -0.03
C TRP A 164 -9.74 18.62 -0.92
N ASP A 165 -9.87 19.20 -2.11
CA ASP A 165 -10.63 18.64 -3.22
C ASP A 165 -9.69 17.97 -4.24
N ALA A 166 -10.29 17.36 -5.27
CA ALA A 166 -9.56 16.71 -6.34
C ALA A 166 -8.54 17.63 -7.04
N ALA A 167 -8.86 18.92 -7.21
CA ALA A 167 -7.99 19.87 -7.89
C ALA A 167 -6.78 20.24 -7.02
N ALA A 168 -6.99 20.45 -5.72
CA ALA A 168 -5.94 20.71 -4.75
C ALA A 168 -4.96 19.52 -4.64
N LEU A 169 -5.48 18.30 -4.51
CA LEU A 169 -4.67 17.08 -4.45
C LEU A 169 -3.92 16.82 -5.76
N SER A 170 -4.55 17.08 -6.91
CA SER A 170 -3.87 16.99 -8.21
C SER A 170 -2.73 18.00 -8.36
N ARG A 171 -2.87 19.20 -7.76
CA ARG A 171 -1.82 20.21 -7.75
C ARG A 171 -0.66 19.79 -6.86
N LEU A 172 -0.96 19.31 -5.65
CA LEU A 172 0.03 18.78 -4.72
C LEU A 172 0.83 17.63 -5.36
N ALA A 173 0.17 16.71 -6.06
CA ALA A 173 0.85 15.61 -6.76
C ALA A 173 1.84 16.11 -7.83
N ARG A 174 1.50 17.17 -8.58
CA ARG A 174 2.41 17.80 -9.55
C ARG A 174 3.59 18.47 -8.87
N GLU A 175 3.35 19.26 -7.81
CA GLU A 175 4.41 19.89 -7.02
C GLU A 175 5.37 18.85 -6.42
N CYS A 176 4.86 17.72 -5.92
CA CYS A 176 5.68 16.61 -5.45
C CYS A 176 6.54 15.98 -6.55
N THR A 177 6.05 15.97 -7.80
CA THR A 177 6.82 15.46 -8.95
C THR A 177 7.95 16.40 -9.32
N GLU A 178 7.77 17.72 -9.18
CA GLU A 178 8.83 18.72 -9.43
C GLU A 178 9.97 18.67 -8.40
N LEU A 179 9.70 18.15 -7.20
CA LEU A 179 10.70 17.94 -6.14
C LEU A 179 11.50 16.64 -6.30
N ALA A 180 11.08 15.75 -7.22
CA ALA A 180 11.53 14.37 -7.32
C ALA A 180 12.80 14.18 -8.15
#